data_AF-A0AAN5C6I0-F1
#
_entry.id   AF-A0AAN5C6I0-F1
#
_cell.length_a   1.000
_cell.length_b   1.000
_cell.length_c   1.000
_cell.angle_alpha   90.00
_cell.angle_beta   90.00
_cell.angle_gamma   90.00
#
_symmetry.space_group_name_H-M   'P 1'
#
loop_
_entity.id
_entity.type
_entity.pdbx_description
1 polymer ?
#
loop_
_entity_poly.entity_id
_entity_poly.type
_entity_poly.pdbx_seq_one_letter_code
_entity_poly.pdbx_strand_id
1 'polypeptide(L)'
;GVDAERCVSTNPKRKVLVDIPSSCLKGLILKGIHRGRAIYLAKTYRATPIVRFVGEHVLIVEATGFLNSSHWKPMYFNDNYPFIYITLNHECIHVLDTRTITFLPDLRLS
;
A
#
# COMPACT_ATOMS: atom_id res chain seq x y z
N GLY A 1 -18.68 18.35 -14.44
CA GLY A 1 -18.52 17.05 -13.77
C GLY A 1 -17.09 16.60 -13.97
N VAL A 2 -16.21 16.99 -13.06
CA VAL A 2 -14.79 16.61 -13.06
C VAL A 2 -14.46 16.44 -11.58
N ASP A 3 -14.78 15.27 -11.06
CA ASP A 3 -14.50 14.90 -9.67
C ASP A 3 -13.30 13.95 -9.66
N ALA A 4 -12.09 14.51 -9.56
CA ALA A 4 -11.38 14.59 -8.27
C ALA A 4 -9.86 14.58 -8.44
N GLU A 5 -9.24 15.77 -8.51
CA GLU A 5 -7.88 15.96 -8.03
C GLU A 5 -7.89 15.92 -6.50
N ARG A 6 -7.28 14.90 -5.91
CA ARG A 6 -7.15 14.76 -4.46
C ARG A 6 -5.68 14.77 -4.07
N CYS A 7 -5.28 15.79 -3.33
CA CYS A 7 -3.98 15.79 -2.68
C CYS A 7 -4.02 14.85 -1.47
N VAL A 8 -3.19 13.80 -1.50
CA VAL A 8 -3.11 12.82 -0.42
C VAL A 8 -1.80 13.03 0.34
N SER A 9 -1.86 12.99 1.67
CA SER A 9 -0.69 13.22 2.53
C SER A 9 -0.84 12.56 3.90
N THR A 10 0.23 11.96 4.39
CA THR A 10 0.39 11.56 5.80
C THR A 10 1.35 12.49 6.56
N ASN A 11 1.96 13.47 5.88
CA ASN A 11 2.89 14.46 6.44
C ASN A 11 2.80 15.75 5.60
N PRO A 12 2.57 16.94 6.18
CA PRO A 12 2.42 18.20 5.43
C PRO A 12 3.51 18.50 4.38
N LYS A 13 4.74 18.00 4.60
CA LYS A 13 5.89 18.16 3.69
C LYS A 13 5.97 17.12 2.57
N ARG A 14 5.13 16.08 2.59
CA ARG A 14 5.05 15.02 1.58
C ARG A 14 3.61 14.93 1.09
N LYS A 15 3.39 15.43 -0.12
CA LYS A 15 2.10 15.45 -0.79
C LYS A 15 2.25 14.80 -2.15
N VAL A 16 1.26 13.99 -2.52
CA VAL A 16 1.14 13.44 -3.88
C VAL A 16 -0.24 13.84 -4.39
N LEU A 17 -0.27 14.38 -5.61
CA LEU A 17 -1.51 14.63 -6.30
C LEU A 17 -2.03 13.31 -6.87
N VAL A 18 -3.27 12.99 -6.55
CA VAL A 18 -3.95 11.77 -7.01
C VAL A 18 -5.20 12.20 -7.74
N ASP A 19 -5.20 12.05 -9.06
CA ASP A 19 -6.37 12.32 -9.90
C ASP A 19 -7.18 11.03 -10.09
N ILE A 20 -7.98 10.70 -9.07
CA ILE A 20 -8.76 9.45 -9.02
C ILE A 20 -10.09 9.72 -8.32
N PRO A 21 -11.22 9.23 -8.88
CA PRO A 21 -12.53 9.35 -8.26
C PRO A 21 -12.54 8.79 -6.82
N SER A 22 -13.15 9.52 -5.89
CA SER A 22 -13.21 9.10 -4.48
C SER A 22 -13.92 7.74 -4.28
N SER A 23 -14.80 7.35 -5.20
CA SER A 23 -15.45 6.03 -5.21
C SER A 23 -14.44 4.88 -5.35
N CYS A 24 -13.37 5.06 -6.13
CA CYS A 24 -12.30 4.07 -6.30
C CYS A 24 -11.46 3.87 -5.02
N LEU A 25 -11.51 4.84 -4.10
CA LEU A 25 -10.77 4.80 -2.83
C LEU A 25 -11.63 4.34 -1.65
N LYS A 26 -12.93 4.07 -1.87
CA LYS A 26 -13.86 3.68 -0.81
C LYS A 26 -13.43 2.36 -0.17
N GLY A 27 -13.31 2.34 1.15
CA GLY A 27 -12.90 1.15 1.92
C GLY A 27 -11.39 0.89 1.92
N LEU A 28 -10.58 1.72 1.25
CA LEU A 28 -9.13 1.64 1.28
C LEU A 28 -8.56 2.48 2.43
N ILE A 29 -7.45 2.01 3.01
CA ILE A 29 -6.74 2.71 4.07
C ILE A 29 -5.43 3.26 3.52
N LEU A 30 -5.27 4.58 3.51
CA LEU A 30 -3.99 5.20 3.19
C LEU A 30 -2.96 4.83 4.26
N LYS A 31 -1.82 4.27 3.84
CA LYS A 31 -0.70 3.95 4.72
C LYS A 31 0.43 4.97 4.65
N GLY A 32 0.58 5.63 3.50
CA GLY A 32 1.51 6.73 3.34
C GLY A 32 1.88 6.97 1.90
N ILE A 33 2.95 7.73 1.71
CA ILE A 33 3.54 7.98 0.41
C ILE A 33 4.88 7.26 0.36
N HIS A 34 5.08 6.51 -0.71
CA HIS A 34 6.33 5.83 -0.99
C HIS A 34 6.75 6.11 -2.43
N ARG A 35 7.95 6.70 -2.60
CA ARG A 35 8.57 6.99 -3.90
C ARG A 35 7.62 7.68 -4.88
N GLY A 36 6.92 8.71 -4.41
CA GLY A 36 6.00 9.51 -5.22
C GLY A 36 4.63 8.86 -5.48
N ARG A 37 4.32 7.74 -4.84
CA ARG A 37 3.01 7.08 -4.94
C ARG A 37 2.32 7.02 -3.59
N ALA A 38 1.02 7.28 -3.57
CA ALA A 38 0.18 7.01 -2.41
C ALA A 38 -0.09 5.51 -2.32
N ILE A 39 0.24 4.93 -1.16
CA ILE A 39 0.11 3.51 -0.87
C ILE A 39 -1.15 3.28 -0.06
N TYR A 40 -2.08 2.56 -0.65
CA TYR A 40 -3.34 2.17 -0.05
C TYR A 40 -3.35 0.69 0.27
N LEU A 41 -4.03 0.35 1.35
CA LEU A 41 -4.26 -1.02 1.77
C LEU A 41 -5.75 -1.34 1.66
N ALA A 42 -6.08 -2.41 0.93
CA ALA A 42 -7.42 -2.97 0.89
C ALA A 42 -7.57 -4.08 1.95
N LYS A 43 -8.62 -4.00 2.77
CA LYS A 43 -9.00 -5.12 3.64
C LYS A 43 -9.61 -6.21 2.78
N THR A 44 -8.91 -7.33 2.65
CA THR A 44 -9.38 -8.49 1.88
C THR A 44 -8.98 -9.80 2.55
N TYR A 45 -9.64 -10.90 2.19
CA TYR A 45 -9.27 -12.26 2.56
C TYR A 45 -8.70 -12.98 1.33
N ARG A 46 -7.51 -12.57 0.88
CA ARG A 46 -6.78 -13.19 -0.24
C ARG A 46 -5.55 -13.93 0.23
N ALA A 47 -5.51 -15.25 0.04
CA ALA A 47 -4.35 -16.06 0.41
C ALA A 47 -3.05 -15.58 -0.25
N THR A 48 -3.14 -15.15 -1.51
CA THR A 48 -2.03 -14.55 -2.26
C THR A 48 -2.18 -13.03 -2.30
N PRO A 49 -1.15 -12.26 -1.91
CA PRO A 49 -1.22 -10.82 -1.98
C PRO A 49 -1.20 -10.37 -3.45
N ILE A 50 -1.94 -9.30 -3.75
CA ILE A 50 -1.97 -8.69 -5.08
C ILE A 50 -1.75 -7.19 -4.99
N VAL A 51 -1.22 -6.63 -6.07
CA VAL A 51 -1.12 -5.18 -6.25
C VAL A 51 -2.04 -4.75 -7.38
N ARG A 52 -2.79 -3.68 -7.17
CA ARG A 52 -3.55 -3.00 -8.21
C ARG A 52 -3.08 -1.57 -8.38
N PHE A 53 -2.94 -1.16 -9.63
CA PHE A 53 -2.77 0.24 -9.97
C PHE A 53 -4.13 0.92 -10.10
N VAL A 54 -4.18 2.15 -9.63
CA VAL A 54 -5.25 3.08 -9.99
C VAL A 54 -4.57 4.37 -10.40
N GLY A 55 -4.52 4.65 -11.70
CA GLY A 55 -3.68 5.72 -12.23
C GLY A 55 -2.18 5.53 -11.96
N GLU A 56 -1.40 6.59 -12.17
CA GLU A 56 0.08 6.56 -12.11
C GLU A 56 0.63 6.67 -10.67
N HIS A 57 -0.11 7.34 -9.79
CA HIS A 57 0.35 7.73 -8.46
C HIS A 57 -0.31 6.97 -7.31
N VAL A 58 -1.17 5.98 -7.57
CA VAL A 58 -1.78 5.14 -6.53
C VAL A 58 -1.46 3.68 -6.72
N LEU A 59 -0.96 3.10 -5.63
CA LEU A 59 -0.70 1.67 -5.50
C LEU A 59 -1.58 1.11 -4.40
N ILE A 60 -2.44 0.16 -4.76
CA ILE A 60 -3.29 -0.56 -3.81
C ILE A 60 -2.67 -1.93 -3.57
N VAL A 61 -2.38 -2.21 -2.30
CA VAL A 61 -1.96 -3.53 -1.85
C VAL A 61 -3.16 -4.24 -1.23
N GLU A 62 -3.44 -5.44 -1.71
CA GLU A 62 -4.40 -6.35 -1.08
C GLU A 62 -3.68 -7.58 -0.56
N ALA A 63 -3.79 -7.85 0.75
CA ALA A 63 -3.27 -9.07 1.35
C ALA A 63 -4.15 -9.51 2.52
N THR A 64 -4.07 -10.79 2.91
CA THR A 64 -4.78 -11.32 4.08
C THR A 64 -4.15 -10.83 5.37
N GLY A 65 -4.97 -10.77 6.42
CA GLY A 65 -4.47 -10.66 7.80
C GLY A 65 -4.66 -9.29 8.44
N PHE A 66 -5.17 -8.29 7.72
CA PHE A 66 -5.35 -6.92 8.24
C PHE A 66 -6.54 -6.68 9.17
N LEU A 67 -7.17 -7.76 9.63
CA LEU A 67 -8.40 -7.67 10.39
C LEU A 67 -8.08 -7.86 11.87
N ASN A 68 -8.39 -6.81 12.63
CA ASN A 68 -8.62 -6.83 14.07
C ASN A 68 -7.45 -6.57 15.02
N SER A 69 -6.47 -5.73 14.67
CA SER A 69 -5.81 -5.00 15.76
C SER A 69 -5.55 -3.54 15.41
N SER A 70 -6.08 -2.67 16.26
CA SER A 70 -5.94 -1.22 16.24
C SER A 70 -4.50 -0.75 16.53
N HIS A 71 -3.58 -1.67 16.85
CA HIS A 71 -2.28 -1.35 17.41
C HIS A 71 -1.07 -1.68 16.52
N TRP A 72 -1.25 -2.33 15.37
CA TRP A 72 -0.13 -2.73 14.51
C TRP A 72 -0.07 -1.93 13.21
N LYS A 73 1.16 -1.58 12.82
CA LYS A 73 1.44 -1.01 11.51
C LYS A 73 1.60 -2.18 10.52
N PRO A 74 0.65 -2.40 9.60
CA PRO A 74 0.70 -3.53 8.67
C PRO A 74 1.76 -3.41 7.58
N MET A 75 2.32 -2.21 7.40
CA MET A 75 3.21 -1.90 6.30
C MET A 75 4.34 -1.00 6.77
N TYR A 76 5.56 -1.33 6.35
CA TYR A 76 6.76 -0.55 6.56
C TYR A 76 7.43 -0.29 5.22
N PHE A 77 7.85 0.95 4.99
CA PHE A 77 8.56 1.36 3.79
C PHE A 77 9.36 2.63 4.06
N ASN A 78 10.42 2.82 3.28
CA ASN A 78 11.28 3.99 3.28
C ASN A 78 11.69 4.28 1.85
N ASP A 79 11.59 5.53 1.40
CA ASP A 79 11.86 5.95 0.02
C ASP A 79 13.27 5.64 -0.48
N ASN A 80 14.23 5.48 0.42
CA ASN A 80 15.60 5.08 0.07
C ASN A 80 15.67 3.66 -0.52
N TYR A 81 14.68 2.82 -0.24
CA TYR A 81 14.62 1.43 -0.70
C TYR A 81 13.38 1.21 -1.57
N PRO A 82 13.44 0.38 -2.61
CA PRO A 82 12.30 0.09 -3.47
C PRO A 82 11.34 -0.94 -2.87
N PHE A 83 11.26 -1.07 -1.54
CA PHE A 83 10.56 -2.17 -0.90
C PHE A 83 9.46 -1.69 0.04
N ILE A 84 8.34 -2.41 -0.03
CA ILE A 84 7.27 -2.33 0.94
C ILE A 84 7.21 -3.67 1.67
N TYR A 85 7.47 -3.64 2.97
CA TYR A 85 7.39 -4.79 3.84
C TYR A 85 5.98 -4.87 4.43
N ILE A 86 5.30 -5.98 4.18
CA ILE A 86 3.99 -6.28 4.76
C ILE A 86 4.21 -7.20 5.94
N THR A 87 3.68 -6.82 7.09
CA THR A 87 3.93 -7.51 8.35
C THR A 87 2.65 -7.93 9.03
N LEU A 88 2.63 -9.12 9.63
CA LEU A 88 1.58 -9.61 10.51
C LEU A 88 2.22 -10.11 11.81
N ASN A 89 1.71 -9.69 12.97
CA ASN A 89 2.23 -10.11 14.28
C ASN A 89 3.77 -9.97 14.44
N HIS A 90 4.34 -8.85 14.00
CA HIS A 90 5.79 -8.56 13.98
C HIS A 90 6.64 -9.37 12.99
N GLU A 91 6.03 -10.27 12.23
CA GLU A 91 6.72 -11.05 11.19
C GLU A 91 6.50 -10.42 9.82
N CYS A 92 7.56 -10.35 9.01
CA CYS A 92 7.43 -9.96 7.61
C CYS A 92 6.90 -11.17 6.82
N ILE A 93 5.69 -11.04 6.29
CA ILE A 93 5.01 -12.10 5.55
C ILE A 93 5.18 -11.94 4.04
N HIS A 94 5.29 -10.71 3.55
CA HIS A 94 5.49 -10.43 2.14
C HIS A 94 6.36 -9.19 1.94
N VAL A 95 7.14 -9.20 0.87
CA VAL A 95 7.92 -8.04 0.42
C VAL A 95 7.51 -7.70 -1.00
N LEU A 96 7.06 -6.48 -1.23
CA LEU A 96 6.76 -5.96 -2.55
C LEU A 96 7.95 -5.13 -3.06
N ASP A 97 8.51 -5.51 -4.21
CA ASP A 97 9.43 -4.64 -4.95
C ASP A 97 8.61 -3.65 -5.79
N THR A 98 8.76 -2.36 -5.51
CA THR A 98 7.99 -1.29 -6.15
C THR A 98 8.58 -0.81 -7.48
N ARG A 99 9.76 -1.31 -7.87
CA ARG A 99 10.32 -1.11 -9.22
C ARG A 99 9.63 -2.00 -10.24
N THR A 100 9.49 -3.28 -9.89
CA THR A 100 8.92 -4.32 -10.76
C THR A 100 7.45 -4.57 -10.47
N ILE A 101 6.94 -4.12 -9.32
CA ILE A 101 5.56 -4.31 -8.86
C ILE A 101 5.25 -5.80 -8.68
N THR A 102 6.21 -6.51 -8.11
CA THR A 102 6.13 -7.94 -7.88
C THR A 102 6.43 -8.25 -6.43
N PHE A 103 5.65 -9.15 -5.85
CA PHE A 103 6.04 -9.74 -4.58
C PHE A 103 7.29 -10.58 -4.78
N LEU A 104 8.28 -10.36 -3.92
CA LEU A 104 9.44 -11.24 -3.83
C LEU A 104 8.99 -12.62 -3.34
N PRO A 105 9.70 -13.68 -3.71
CA PRO A 105 9.45 -15.01 -3.16
C PRO A 105 9.43 -14.97 -1.63
N ASP A 106 8.53 -15.74 -1.03
CA ASP A 106 8.50 -15.90 0.42
C ASP A 106 9.89 -16.35 0.89
N LEU A 107 10.44 -15.65 1.88
CA LEU A 107 11.67 -16.04 2.57
C LEU A 107 11.35 -17.26 3.44
N ARG A 108 11.09 -18.42 2.83
CA ARG A 108 11.03 -19.67 3.59
C ARG A 108 12.46 -20.05 3.93
N LEU A 109 12.78 -19.97 5.22
CA LEU A 109 13.91 -20.71 5.77
C LEU A 109 13.58 -22.19 5.59
N SER A 110 14.28 -22.85 4.68
CA SER A 110 14.32 -24.31 4.56
C SER A 110 15.07 -24.93 5.73
#